data_AF-A0A367INJ3-F1
#
_entry.id   AF-A0A367INJ3-F1
#
_cell.length_a   1.000
_cell.length_b   1.000
_cell.length_c   1.000
_cell.angle_alpha   90.00
_cell.angle_beta   90.00
_cell.angle_gamma   90.00
#
_symmetry.space_group_name_H-M   'P 1'
#
loop_
_entity.id
_entity.type
_entity.pdbx_description
1 polymer ?
#
loop_
_entity_poly.entity_id
_entity_poly.type
_entity_poly.pdbx_seq_one_letter_code
_entity_poly.pdbx_strand_id
1 'polypeptide(L)'
;MATDEILNLLGYSMTDLFLQPITRHLKLLSRMTLIPECSIKHANGYSIRFEFSIHRELHNPNLDYWILNPTSRLQELMTPSLISLNIYATIERVQNLHFKQTTEELSRHQIMTFVYNHDLPALFRCLSRALKHDPEDPVFLRWSRTYSMCSQPSTSYDWMYFMFVASHGRPLVIARPLHCPCLDQAEKRSELYHTYCYVREYIQSTQSHVKEHLGSTQKILRDCLERSKLYIEITKTTIKEYTVTSKTYLKEYGQYLVSYLLDQDNSIGHFIKTNRLTKKSVGLLQFINLLLE
;
A
#
# COMPACT_ATOMS: atom_id res chain seq x y z
N MET A 1 21.66 0.43 12.84
CA MET A 1 20.54 -0.29 13.49
C MET A 1 20.17 -1.48 12.62
N ALA A 2 19.99 -2.66 13.20
CA ALA A 2 19.41 -3.78 12.46
C ALA A 2 17.91 -3.53 12.27
N THR A 3 17.36 -3.81 11.10
CA THR A 3 15.91 -3.79 10.87
C THR A 3 15.27 -4.98 11.60
N ASP A 4 14.01 -4.83 12.04
CA ASP A 4 13.28 -5.89 12.75
C ASP A 4 13.25 -7.22 11.97
N GLU A 5 13.30 -7.15 10.65
CA GLU A 5 13.40 -8.31 9.77
C GLU A 5 14.70 -9.12 9.94
N ILE A 6 15.83 -8.44 10.12
CA ILE A 6 17.15 -9.07 10.33
C ILE A 6 17.23 -9.68 11.73
N LEU A 7 16.62 -9.04 12.73
CA LEU A 7 16.54 -9.56 14.10
C LEU A 7 15.75 -10.85 14.17
N ASN A 8 14.59 -10.85 13.51
CA ASN A 8 13.76 -12.03 13.36
C ASN A 8 14.47 -13.15 12.61
N LEU A 9 15.19 -12.83 11.53
CA LEU A 9 16.00 -13.79 10.79
C LEU A 9 17.11 -14.41 11.64
N LEU A 10 17.68 -13.64 12.57
CA LEU A 10 18.75 -14.09 13.48
C LEU A 10 18.21 -14.72 14.77
N GLY A 11 16.90 -14.68 14.99
CA GLY A 11 16.23 -15.20 16.19
C GLY A 11 16.55 -14.41 17.46
N TYR A 12 17.04 -13.18 17.33
CA TYR A 12 17.35 -12.30 18.48
C TYR A 12 16.26 -11.26 18.66
N SER A 13 15.93 -10.95 19.91
CA SER A 13 15.20 -9.74 20.26
C SER A 13 16.17 -8.54 20.32
N MET A 14 15.63 -7.31 20.25
CA MET A 14 16.43 -6.10 20.46
C MET A 14 17.15 -6.11 21.82
N THR A 15 16.54 -6.69 22.85
CA THR A 15 17.12 -6.82 24.19
C THR A 15 18.31 -7.76 24.24
N ASP A 16 18.38 -8.75 23.35
CA ASP A 16 19.50 -9.69 23.29
C ASP A 16 20.76 -9.07 22.67
N LEU A 17 20.60 -8.01 21.88
CA LEU A 17 21.69 -7.35 21.15
C LEU A 17 22.09 -6.00 21.77
N PHE A 18 21.20 -5.37 22.53
CA PHE A 18 21.47 -4.08 23.15
C PHE A 18 22.64 -4.19 24.15
N LEU A 19 23.67 -3.36 23.97
CA LEU A 19 24.90 -3.32 24.79
C LEU A 19 25.80 -4.58 24.75
N GLN A 20 25.51 -5.56 23.89
CA GLN A 20 26.39 -6.70 23.67
C GLN A 20 27.46 -6.37 22.61
N PRO A 21 28.73 -6.78 22.81
CA PRO A 21 29.75 -6.57 21.80
C PRO A 21 29.45 -7.42 20.56
N ILE A 22 29.45 -6.79 19.38
CA ILE A 22 29.11 -7.43 18.10
C ILE A 22 30.00 -8.64 17.77
N THR A 23 31.22 -8.69 18.33
CA THR A 23 32.17 -9.82 18.20
C THR A 23 31.65 -11.13 18.79
N ARG A 24 30.64 -11.10 19.67
CA ARG A 24 29.98 -12.31 20.18
C ARG A 24 29.09 -12.97 19.14
N HIS A 25 28.58 -12.19 18.19
CA HIS A 25 27.62 -12.64 17.19
C HIS A 25 28.24 -12.73 15.81
N LEU A 26 29.25 -11.90 15.52
CA LEU A 26 29.84 -11.76 14.19
C LEU A 26 31.20 -12.45 14.11
N LYS A 27 31.33 -13.35 13.14
CA LYS A 27 32.57 -13.98 12.73
C LYS A 27 32.89 -13.59 11.30
N LEU A 28 33.93 -12.79 11.12
CA LEU A 28 34.45 -12.41 9.81
C LEU A 28 34.96 -13.66 9.09
N LEU A 29 34.58 -13.82 7.83
CA LEU A 29 35.05 -14.93 7.01
C LEU A 29 36.31 -14.46 6.29
N SER A 30 37.42 -15.18 6.49
CA SER A 30 38.72 -14.88 5.87
C SER A 30 38.80 -15.29 4.40
N ARG A 31 37.67 -15.26 3.67
CA ARG A 31 37.64 -15.54 2.24
C ARG A 31 38.03 -14.26 1.49
N MET A 32 39.02 -14.35 0.61
CA MET A 32 39.36 -13.27 -0.31
C MET A 32 38.29 -13.18 -1.41
N THR A 33 37.17 -12.55 -1.10
CA THR A 33 36.12 -12.17 -2.06
C THR A 33 36.20 -10.66 -2.32
N LEU A 34 35.85 -10.22 -3.54
CA LEU A 34 35.79 -8.80 -3.93
C LEU A 34 34.85 -7.98 -3.02
N ILE A 35 33.84 -8.62 -2.45
CA ILE A 35 32.92 -8.07 -1.46
C ILE A 35 33.19 -8.82 -0.14
N PRO A 36 33.49 -8.12 0.97
CA PRO A 36 33.73 -8.76 2.26
C PRO A 36 32.46 -9.48 2.75
N GLU A 37 32.63 -10.67 3.32
CA GLU A 37 31.55 -11.49 3.88
C GLU A 37 31.74 -11.69 5.40
N CYS A 38 30.65 -11.71 6.16
CA CYS A 38 30.64 -12.25 7.53
C CYS A 38 29.63 -13.37 7.69
N SER A 39 29.83 -14.10 8.77
CA SER A 39 28.80 -14.94 9.37
C SER A 39 28.32 -14.34 10.68
N ILE A 40 27.01 -14.27 10.88
CA ILE A 40 26.40 -13.90 12.15
C ILE A 40 25.74 -15.14 12.75
N LYS A 41 26.03 -15.41 14.02
CA LYS A 41 25.47 -16.55 14.76
C LYS A 41 23.99 -16.30 15.04
N HIS A 42 23.11 -17.20 14.66
CA HIS A 42 21.70 -17.23 15.02
C HIS A 42 21.53 -17.63 16.51
N ALA A 43 20.42 -17.27 17.14
CA ALA A 43 20.14 -17.54 18.55
C ALA A 43 20.21 -19.03 18.93
N ASN A 44 19.87 -19.94 18.01
CA ASN A 44 19.98 -21.40 18.20
C ASN A 44 21.38 -21.98 17.87
N GLY A 45 22.35 -21.13 17.53
CA GLY A 45 23.75 -21.52 17.43
C GLY A 45 24.32 -21.71 16.02
N TYR A 46 23.51 -21.79 14.96
CA TYR A 46 24.03 -21.86 13.58
C TYR A 46 24.51 -20.50 13.07
N SER A 47 25.20 -20.46 11.93
CA SER A 47 25.79 -19.22 11.37
C SER A 47 25.15 -18.85 10.02
N ILE A 48 24.64 -17.63 9.90
CA ILE A 48 24.03 -17.05 8.70
C ILE A 48 25.04 -16.15 8.00
N ARG A 49 25.14 -16.22 6.66
CA ARG A 49 26.10 -15.42 5.88
C ARG A 49 25.51 -14.13 5.36
N PHE A 50 26.25 -13.06 5.53
CA PHE A 50 25.93 -11.71 5.07
C PHE A 50 27.10 -11.13 4.26
N GLU A 51 26.75 -10.35 3.25
CA GLU A 51 27.66 -9.49 2.50
C GLU A 51 27.70 -8.11 3.15
N PHE A 52 28.89 -7.51 3.20
CA PHE A 52 29.06 -6.15 3.70
C PHE A 52 29.09 -5.14 2.57
N SER A 53 28.41 -4.03 2.79
CA SER A 53 28.58 -2.81 2.00
C SER A 53 28.88 -1.66 2.95
N ILE A 54 30.03 -0.99 2.75
CA ILE A 54 30.35 0.22 3.50
C ILE A 54 29.76 1.38 2.71
N HIS A 55 28.79 2.06 3.31
CA HIS A 55 28.24 3.28 2.73
C HIS A 55 28.78 4.47 3.53
N ARG A 56 29.37 5.43 2.81
CA ARG A 56 29.91 6.67 3.37
C ARG A 56 28.95 7.80 3.03
N GLU A 57 28.47 8.51 4.04
CA GLU A 57 27.57 9.63 3.84
C GLU A 57 28.29 10.79 3.14
N LEU A 58 27.79 11.21 1.98
CA LEU A 58 28.36 12.33 1.22
C LEU A 58 28.32 13.66 2.00
N HIS A 59 27.35 13.81 2.91
CA HIS A 59 27.13 15.04 3.69
C HIS A 59 27.71 15.00 5.11
N ASN A 60 28.18 13.84 5.57
CA ASN A 60 28.83 13.69 6.87
C ASN A 60 29.98 12.65 6.77
N PRO A 61 31.20 13.09 6.42
CA PRO A 61 32.33 12.18 6.14
C PRO A 61 32.83 11.41 7.37
N ASN A 62 32.29 11.67 8.55
CA ASN A 62 32.64 10.99 9.80
C ASN A 62 31.67 9.85 10.16
N LEU A 63 30.64 9.60 9.34
CA LEU A 63 29.68 8.52 9.52
C LEU A 63 29.82 7.50 8.38
N ASP A 64 30.60 6.45 8.66
CA ASP A 64 30.64 5.24 7.85
C ASP A 64 29.65 4.23 8.46
N TYR A 65 28.58 3.88 7.74
CA TYR A 65 27.65 2.83 8.18
C TYR A 65 27.84 1.56 7.36
N TRP A 66 27.82 0.44 8.09
CA TRP A 66 28.01 -0.88 7.55
C TRP A 66 26.64 -1.48 7.31
N ILE A 67 26.33 -1.73 6.04
CA ILE A 67 25.09 -2.38 5.63
C ILE A 67 25.39 -3.87 5.48
N LEU A 68 24.61 -4.68 6.19
CA LEU A 68 24.66 -6.13 6.14
C LEU A 68 23.52 -6.62 5.26
N ASN A 69 23.85 -7.20 4.12
CA ASN A 69 22.87 -7.79 3.21
C ASN A 69 22.91 -9.32 3.33
N PRO A 70 21.78 -10.01 3.56
CA PRO A 70 21.77 -11.46 3.52
C PRO A 70 22.16 -11.93 2.11
N THR A 71 23.05 -12.92 2.03
CA THR A 71 23.51 -13.49 0.75
C THR A 71 22.33 -13.93 -0.15
N SER A 72 22.48 -13.85 -1.47
CA SER A 72 21.43 -14.06 -2.48
C SER A 72 20.54 -15.31 -2.28
N ARG A 73 21.09 -16.42 -1.78
CA ARG A 73 20.33 -17.65 -1.45
C ARG A 73 19.31 -17.46 -0.32
N LEU A 74 19.57 -16.55 0.63
CA LEU A 74 18.63 -16.20 1.69
C LEU A 74 17.56 -15.21 1.20
N GLN A 75 17.86 -14.35 0.23
CA GLN A 75 16.85 -13.49 -0.41
C GLN A 75 15.81 -14.29 -1.21
N GLU A 76 16.23 -15.36 -1.88
CA GLU A 76 15.32 -16.31 -2.54
C GLU A 76 14.33 -16.90 -1.51
N LEU A 77 14.83 -17.33 -0.34
CA LEU A 77 14.02 -17.87 0.76
C LEU A 77 13.03 -16.86 1.37
N MET A 78 13.34 -15.57 1.33
CA MET A 78 12.49 -14.50 1.87
C MET A 78 11.32 -14.13 0.94
N THR A 79 11.47 -14.36 -0.36
CA THR A 79 10.49 -13.92 -1.35
C THR A 79 9.40 -14.99 -1.50
N PRO A 80 8.11 -14.71 -1.19
CA PRO A 80 7.05 -15.71 -1.32
C PRO A 80 6.83 -16.09 -2.79
N SER A 81 6.43 -17.33 -3.02
CA SER A 81 5.84 -17.72 -4.32
C SER A 81 4.37 -17.29 -4.35
N LEU A 82 3.93 -16.77 -5.49
CA LEU A 82 2.55 -16.33 -5.70
C LEU A 82 1.85 -17.22 -6.72
N ILE A 83 0.69 -17.75 -6.37
CA ILE A 83 -0.17 -18.56 -7.25
C ILE A 83 -1.51 -17.83 -7.43
N SER A 84 -1.82 -17.44 -8.66
CA SER A 84 -3.15 -16.93 -9.02
C SER A 84 -4.04 -18.09 -9.42
N LEU A 85 -5.21 -18.19 -8.79
CA LEU A 85 -6.22 -19.19 -9.10
C LEU A 85 -7.43 -18.56 -9.80
N ASN A 86 -8.13 -19.33 -10.62
CA ASN A 86 -9.48 -19.00 -11.06
C ASN A 86 -10.54 -19.46 -10.02
N ILE A 87 -11.82 -19.23 -10.33
CA ILE A 87 -12.95 -19.60 -9.46
C ILE A 87 -13.10 -21.13 -9.25
N TYR A 88 -12.47 -21.94 -10.11
CA TYR A 88 -12.46 -23.40 -10.05
C TYR A 88 -11.16 -23.94 -9.42
N ALA A 89 -10.38 -23.06 -8.76
CA ALA A 89 -9.08 -23.37 -8.18
C ALA A 89 -8.03 -23.90 -9.17
N THR A 90 -8.18 -23.60 -10.46
CA THR A 90 -7.17 -23.85 -11.49
C THR A 90 -6.09 -22.77 -11.43
N ILE A 91 -4.84 -23.18 -11.50
CA ILE A 91 -3.68 -22.30 -11.51
C ILE A 91 -3.60 -21.56 -12.85
N GLU A 92 -3.77 -20.24 -12.83
CA GLU A 92 -3.67 -19.38 -14.01
C GLU A 92 -2.26 -18.82 -14.20
N ARG A 93 -1.62 -18.41 -13.10
CA ARG A 93 -0.28 -17.82 -13.09
C ARG A 93 0.47 -18.25 -11.85
N VAL A 94 1.76 -18.53 -12.00
CA VAL A 94 2.68 -18.77 -10.89
C VAL A 94 3.88 -17.87 -11.05
N GLN A 95 4.18 -17.09 -10.01
CA GLN A 95 5.50 -16.50 -9.83
C GLN A 95 6.27 -17.46 -8.94
N ASN A 96 6.95 -18.40 -9.61
CA ASN A 96 7.57 -19.54 -8.98
C ASN A 96 9.00 -19.24 -8.57
N LEU A 97 9.26 -19.26 -7.26
CA LEU A 97 10.61 -19.22 -6.70
C LEU A 97 10.96 -20.49 -5.93
N HIS A 98 9.94 -21.25 -5.47
CA HIS A 98 10.12 -22.33 -4.48
C HIS A 98 9.59 -23.71 -4.90
N PHE A 99 8.75 -23.80 -5.94
CA PHE A 99 8.22 -25.07 -6.40
C PHE A 99 9.21 -25.76 -7.34
N LYS A 100 9.37 -27.07 -7.15
CA LYS A 100 10.25 -27.89 -8.02
C LYS A 100 9.68 -28.07 -9.43
N GLN A 101 8.36 -27.98 -9.58
CA GLN A 101 7.70 -28.01 -10.88
C GLN A 101 7.94 -26.73 -11.65
N THR A 102 8.00 -26.83 -12.98
CA THR A 102 8.04 -25.67 -13.87
C THR A 102 6.69 -24.94 -13.87
N THR A 103 6.68 -23.66 -14.26
CA THR A 103 5.44 -22.89 -14.39
C THR A 103 4.46 -23.55 -15.37
N GLU A 104 4.95 -24.23 -16.41
CA GLU A 104 4.13 -24.95 -17.40
C GLU A 104 3.44 -26.18 -16.79
N GLU A 105 4.16 -26.94 -15.95
CA GLU A 105 3.60 -28.09 -15.23
C GLU A 105 2.53 -27.68 -14.22
N LEU A 106 2.69 -26.52 -13.57
CA LEU A 106 1.73 -26.00 -12.60
C LEU A 106 0.50 -25.38 -13.25
N SER A 107 0.70 -24.63 -14.34
CA SER A 107 -0.37 -23.86 -14.98
C SER A 107 -1.44 -24.79 -15.57
N ARG A 108 -2.69 -24.32 -15.59
CA ARG A 108 -3.87 -25.03 -16.12
C ARG A 108 -4.29 -26.28 -15.34
N HIS A 109 -3.59 -26.62 -14.27
CA HIS A 109 -3.97 -27.69 -13.35
C HIS A 109 -4.69 -27.14 -12.13
N GLN A 110 -5.54 -27.96 -11.52
CA GLN A 110 -6.16 -27.61 -10.25
C GLN A 110 -5.11 -27.67 -9.13
N ILE A 111 -5.16 -26.72 -8.20
CA ILE A 111 -4.22 -26.68 -7.06
C ILE A 111 -4.25 -27.98 -6.24
N MET A 112 -5.41 -28.63 -6.16
CA MET A 112 -5.60 -29.93 -5.50
C MET A 112 -4.79 -31.08 -6.10
N THR A 113 -4.40 -30.99 -7.38
CA THR A 113 -3.56 -32.01 -8.04
C THR A 113 -2.19 -32.14 -7.36
N PHE A 114 -1.70 -31.06 -6.75
CA PHE A 114 -0.39 -30.99 -6.12
C PHE A 114 -0.44 -31.14 -4.61
N VAL A 115 -1.63 -31.13 -4.01
CA VAL A 115 -1.80 -31.20 -2.55
C VAL A 115 -2.06 -32.64 -2.13
N TYR A 116 -1.44 -33.07 -1.04
CA TYR A 116 -1.66 -34.41 -0.50
C TYR A 116 -3.13 -34.64 -0.10
N ASN A 117 -3.65 -35.82 -0.41
CA ASN A 117 -5.09 -36.13 -0.29
C ASN A 117 -5.68 -35.84 1.10
N HIS A 118 -4.93 -36.09 2.18
CA HIS A 118 -5.41 -35.83 3.54
C HIS A 118 -5.49 -34.34 3.90
N ASP A 119 -4.82 -33.48 3.13
CA ASP A 119 -4.78 -32.03 3.37
C ASP A 119 -5.85 -31.29 2.54
N LEU A 120 -6.52 -31.99 1.60
CA LEU A 120 -7.58 -31.44 0.77
C LEU A 120 -8.76 -30.83 1.55
N PRO A 121 -9.25 -31.42 2.66
CA PRO A 121 -10.32 -30.79 3.43
C PRO A 121 -9.94 -29.40 3.97
N ALA A 122 -8.68 -29.24 4.39
CA ALA A 122 -8.18 -27.96 4.88
C ALA A 122 -8.05 -26.94 3.74
N LEU A 123 -7.54 -27.37 2.59
CA LEU A 123 -7.49 -26.56 1.37
C LEU A 123 -8.87 -26.07 0.93
N PHE A 124 -9.88 -26.95 0.87
CA PHE A 124 -11.23 -26.57 0.44
C PHE A 124 -11.88 -25.57 1.40
N ARG A 125 -11.68 -25.74 2.72
CA ARG A 125 -12.13 -24.78 3.72
C ARG A 125 -11.54 -23.39 3.44
N CYS A 126 -10.23 -23.30 3.23
CA CYS A 126 -9.55 -22.05 2.94
C CYS A 126 -9.98 -21.40 1.63
N LEU A 127 -10.11 -22.18 0.54
CA LEU A 127 -10.60 -21.67 -0.74
C LEU A 127 -12.03 -21.13 -0.64
N SER A 128 -12.92 -21.84 0.06
CA SER A 128 -14.32 -21.43 0.23
C SER A 128 -14.48 -20.13 1.02
N ARG A 129 -13.58 -19.87 1.98
CA ARG A 129 -13.55 -18.67 2.81
C ARG A 129 -12.87 -17.50 2.11
N ALA A 130 -11.79 -17.76 1.37
CA ALA A 130 -11.12 -16.75 0.56
C ALA A 130 -12.09 -16.10 -0.43
N LEU A 131 -12.97 -16.88 -1.08
CA LEU A 131 -14.00 -16.32 -1.97
C LEU A 131 -15.05 -15.45 -1.25
N LYS A 132 -15.20 -15.60 0.07
CA LYS A 132 -16.12 -14.81 0.91
C LYS A 132 -15.46 -13.57 1.53
N HIS A 133 -14.21 -13.26 1.16
CA HIS A 133 -13.42 -12.18 1.75
C HIS A 133 -13.22 -12.30 3.27
N ASP A 134 -13.27 -13.51 3.81
CA ASP A 134 -13.05 -13.78 5.24
C ASP A 134 -11.56 -14.07 5.46
N PRO A 135 -10.82 -13.24 6.23
CA PRO A 135 -9.40 -13.49 6.49
C PRO A 135 -9.25 -14.74 7.37
N GLU A 136 -8.65 -15.78 6.81
CA GLU A 136 -8.39 -17.02 7.55
C GLU A 136 -6.93 -17.15 7.94
N ASP A 137 -6.71 -17.88 9.05
CA ASP A 137 -5.39 -18.34 9.43
C ASP A 137 -4.77 -19.16 8.31
N PRO A 138 -3.44 -19.05 8.13
CA PRO A 138 -2.76 -19.81 7.11
C PRO A 138 -2.81 -21.30 7.36
N VAL A 139 -2.68 -22.06 6.27
CA VAL A 139 -2.75 -23.51 6.29
C VAL A 139 -1.43 -24.13 5.85
N PHE A 140 -1.05 -25.19 6.54
CA PHE A 140 0.10 -26.01 6.18
C PHE A 140 -0.37 -27.19 5.35
N LEU A 141 0.11 -27.28 4.12
CA LEU A 141 -0.26 -28.35 3.20
C LEU A 141 1.00 -29.02 2.68
N ARG A 142 0.93 -30.33 2.48
CA ARG A 142 1.97 -31.08 1.77
C ARG A 142 1.81 -30.88 0.27
N TRP A 143 2.81 -30.26 -0.34
CA TRP A 143 2.91 -30.01 -1.78
C TRP A 143 3.77 -31.06 -2.46
N SER A 144 3.31 -31.61 -3.57
CA SER A 144 4.05 -32.63 -4.30
C SER A 144 5.35 -32.08 -4.87
N ARG A 145 6.41 -32.87 -4.87
CA ARG A 145 7.69 -32.50 -5.51
C ARG A 145 7.75 -32.85 -7.00
N THR A 146 6.81 -33.66 -7.47
CA THR A 146 6.80 -34.17 -8.83
C THR A 146 5.45 -33.91 -9.47
N TYR A 147 5.46 -33.63 -10.75
CA TYR A 147 4.25 -33.70 -11.55
C TYR A 147 4.17 -35.08 -12.19
N SER A 148 3.16 -35.87 -11.83
CA SER A 148 2.89 -37.16 -12.46
C SER A 148 1.49 -37.12 -13.09
N MET A 149 1.44 -37.14 -14.42
CA MET A 149 0.20 -37.38 -15.17
C MET A 149 -0.39 -38.77 -14.90
N CYS A 150 0.42 -39.71 -14.39
CA CYS A 150 -0.04 -41.03 -14.00
C CYS A 150 -0.63 -40.97 -12.59
N SER A 151 -1.81 -41.60 -12.43
CA SER A 151 -2.67 -41.67 -11.23
C SER A 151 -2.02 -42.28 -9.97
N GLN A 152 -0.70 -42.42 -9.92
CA GLN A 152 0.01 -42.84 -8.72
C GLN A 152 0.28 -41.62 -7.84
N PRO A 153 -0.08 -41.66 -6.55
CA PRO A 153 0.22 -40.57 -5.62
C PRO A 153 1.74 -40.37 -5.57
N SER A 154 2.18 -39.12 -5.72
CA SER A 154 3.60 -38.80 -5.60
C SER A 154 4.12 -39.26 -4.24
N THR A 155 5.23 -39.99 -4.19
CA THR A 155 5.81 -40.46 -2.92
C THR A 155 6.61 -39.39 -2.18
N SER A 156 6.76 -38.19 -2.76
CA SER A 156 7.60 -37.13 -2.25
C SER A 156 6.83 -35.82 -2.15
N TYR A 157 6.63 -35.34 -0.92
CA TYR A 157 5.97 -34.07 -0.61
C TYR A 157 6.88 -33.16 0.23
N ASP A 158 6.76 -31.86 -0.01
CA ASP A 158 7.32 -30.80 0.82
C ASP A 158 6.23 -30.16 1.67
N TRP A 159 6.54 -29.83 2.92
CA TRP A 159 5.65 -29.02 3.72
C TRP A 159 5.72 -27.57 3.25
N MET A 160 4.57 -27.01 2.94
CA MET A 160 4.45 -25.64 2.50
C MET A 160 3.37 -24.92 3.30
N TYR A 161 3.66 -23.65 3.55
CA TYR A 161 2.76 -22.69 4.12
C TYR A 161 1.95 -22.05 2.99
N PHE A 162 0.63 -21.96 3.15
CA PHE A 162 -0.27 -21.31 2.20
C PHE A 162 -1.15 -20.29 2.93
N MET A 163 -1.19 -19.07 2.40
CA MET A 163 -2.16 -18.04 2.77
C MET A 163 -3.03 -17.73 1.56
N PHE A 164 -4.35 -17.76 1.75
CA PHE A 164 -5.32 -17.49 0.70
C PHE A 164 -5.89 -16.08 0.88
N VAL A 165 -5.77 -15.27 -0.16
CA VAL A 165 -6.21 -13.87 -0.19
C VAL A 165 -7.17 -13.69 -1.36
N ALA A 166 -8.25 -12.95 -1.14
CA ALA A 166 -9.17 -12.59 -2.21
C ALA A 166 -8.64 -11.38 -2.99
N SER A 167 -8.47 -11.51 -4.30
CA SER A 167 -8.13 -10.39 -5.19
C SER A 167 -9.13 -10.35 -6.35
N HIS A 168 -9.94 -9.29 -6.42
CA HIS A 168 -10.93 -9.08 -7.49
C HIS A 168 -11.86 -10.29 -7.75
N GLY A 169 -12.32 -10.95 -6.68
CA GLY A 169 -13.20 -12.12 -6.77
C GLY A 169 -12.48 -13.42 -7.18
N ARG A 170 -11.14 -13.43 -7.20
CA ARG A 170 -10.31 -14.62 -7.48
C ARG A 170 -9.41 -14.94 -6.29
N PRO A 171 -9.14 -16.23 -5.99
CA PRO A 171 -8.20 -16.59 -4.96
C PRO A 171 -6.75 -16.36 -5.43
N LEU A 172 -6.01 -15.55 -4.68
CA LEU A 172 -4.57 -15.43 -4.76
C LEU A 172 -3.96 -16.21 -3.59
N VAL A 173 -2.95 -17.01 -3.86
CA VAL A 173 -2.29 -17.84 -2.85
C VAL A 173 -0.85 -17.41 -2.70
N ILE A 174 -0.46 -17.10 -1.47
CA ILE A 174 0.91 -16.81 -1.07
C ILE A 174 1.48 -18.08 -0.46
N ALA A 175 2.48 -18.65 -1.11
CA ALA A 175 3.07 -19.94 -0.76
C ALA A 175 4.54 -19.79 -0.36
N ARG A 176 4.94 -20.50 0.69
CA ARG A 176 6.33 -20.54 1.15
C ARG A 176 6.73 -21.97 1.58
N PRO A 177 7.93 -22.44 1.24
CA PRO A 177 8.41 -23.71 1.76
C PRO A 177 8.69 -23.56 3.26
N LEU A 178 8.30 -24.59 4.03
CA LEU A 178 8.77 -24.74 5.41
C LEU A 178 10.18 -25.34 5.36
N HIS A 179 11.20 -24.54 5.06
CA HIS A 179 12.58 -25.00 5.11
C HIS A 179 13.10 -24.99 6.56
N CYS A 180 13.38 -26.18 7.07
CA CYS A 180 14.33 -26.41 8.15
C CYS A 180 15.40 -27.37 7.61
N PRO A 181 16.61 -26.90 7.24
CA PRO A 181 17.65 -27.76 6.67
C PRO A 181 18.25 -28.76 7.67
N CYS A 182 17.94 -28.66 8.96
CA CYS A 182 18.52 -29.48 10.00
C CYS A 182 17.48 -29.69 11.09
N LEU A 183 16.91 -30.89 11.24
CA LEU A 183 16.45 -31.39 12.54
C LEU A 183 15.96 -32.84 12.45
N ASP A 184 16.69 -33.68 13.17
CA ASP A 184 16.24 -35.01 13.59
C ASP A 184 14.92 -34.92 14.38
N GLN A 185 14.19 -36.03 14.35
CA GLN A 185 12.75 -36.17 14.46
C GLN A 185 12.06 -35.79 15.79
N ALA A 186 12.68 -35.07 16.73
CA ALA A 186 12.12 -34.87 18.08
C ALA A 186 11.44 -33.52 18.36
N GLU A 187 11.78 -32.42 17.66
CA GLU A 187 11.32 -31.06 18.04
C GLU A 187 10.27 -30.41 17.11
N LYS A 188 9.64 -31.20 16.21
CA LYS A 188 8.68 -30.70 15.20
C LYS A 188 7.43 -29.98 15.74
N ARG A 189 7.12 -30.06 17.03
CA ARG A 189 5.94 -29.38 17.63
C ARG A 189 6.24 -27.97 18.16
N SER A 190 7.49 -27.65 18.46
CA SER A 190 7.89 -26.34 19.00
C SER A 190 8.09 -25.30 17.90
N GLU A 191 8.67 -25.68 16.76
CA GLU A 191 9.05 -24.74 15.70
C GLU A 191 7.91 -24.33 14.75
N LEU A 192 6.92 -25.22 14.54
CA LEU A 192 5.69 -24.84 13.84
C LEU A 192 4.91 -23.77 14.61
N TYR A 193 4.99 -23.79 15.94
CA TYR A 193 4.42 -22.76 16.80
C TYR A 193 5.18 -21.44 16.68
N HIS A 194 6.52 -21.47 16.65
CA HIS A 194 7.31 -20.24 16.44
C HIS A 194 7.12 -19.63 15.05
N THR A 195 7.04 -20.46 14.01
CA THR A 195 6.76 -19.99 12.65
C THR A 195 5.33 -19.46 12.54
N TYR A 196 4.36 -20.12 13.17
CA TYR A 196 2.99 -19.62 13.30
C TYR A 196 2.94 -18.27 14.03
N CYS A 197 3.63 -18.12 15.16
CA CYS A 197 3.69 -16.87 15.91
C CYS A 197 4.33 -15.75 15.08
N TYR A 198 5.47 -16.02 14.42
CA TYR A 198 6.15 -15.04 13.57
C TYR A 198 5.26 -14.56 12.43
N VAL A 199 4.60 -15.49 11.73
CA VAL A 199 3.74 -15.13 10.61
C VAL A 199 2.48 -14.41 11.08
N ARG A 200 1.91 -14.81 12.23
CA ARG A 200 0.78 -14.12 12.84
C ARG A 200 1.13 -12.69 13.27
N GLU A 201 2.29 -12.49 13.88
CA GLU A 201 2.79 -11.17 14.27
C GLU A 201 3.08 -10.30 13.05
N TYR A 202 3.66 -10.85 11.99
CA TYR A 202 3.89 -10.14 10.73
C TYR A 202 2.56 -9.70 10.08
N ILE A 203 1.54 -10.57 10.08
CA ILE A 203 0.19 -10.24 9.59
C ILE A 203 -0.47 -9.16 10.45
N GLN A 204 -0.38 -9.26 11.78
CA GLN A 204 -0.94 -8.25 12.68
C GLN A 204 -0.24 -6.89 12.53
N SER A 205 1.08 -6.89 12.35
CA SER A 205 1.86 -5.70 12.07
C SER A 205 1.45 -5.05 10.75
N THR A 206 1.37 -5.83 9.66
CA THR A 206 0.92 -5.33 8.36
C THR A 206 -0.54 -4.86 8.38
N GLN A 207 -1.44 -5.55 9.07
CA GLN A 207 -2.83 -5.09 9.24
C GLN A 207 -2.92 -3.78 10.03
N SER A 208 -2.10 -3.64 11.08
CA SER A 208 -2.04 -2.41 11.87
C SER A 208 -1.51 -1.24 11.04
N HIS A 209 -0.46 -1.48 10.25
CA HIS A 209 0.10 -0.48 9.35
C HIS A 209 -0.87 -0.05 8.24
N VAL A 210 -1.58 -1.01 7.64
CA VAL A 210 -2.63 -0.73 6.64
C VAL A 210 -3.79 0.04 7.27
N LYS A 211 -4.21 -0.31 8.49
CA LYS A 211 -5.28 0.39 9.21
C LYS A 211 -4.88 1.82 9.57
N GLU A 212 -3.63 2.04 9.96
CA GLU A 212 -3.08 3.37 10.24
C GLU A 212 -2.99 4.21 8.96
N HIS A 213 -2.51 3.64 7.85
CA HIS A 213 -2.48 4.31 6.54
C HIS A 213 -3.87 4.62 6.00
N LEU A 214 -4.84 3.73 6.20
CA LEU A 214 -6.23 3.96 5.80
C LEU A 214 -6.84 5.09 6.66
N GLY A 215 -6.57 5.09 7.97
CA GLY A 215 -6.99 6.13 8.90
C GLY A 215 -6.39 7.50 8.57
N SER A 216 -5.09 7.56 8.25
CA SER A 216 -4.44 8.80 7.84
C SER A 216 -4.98 9.31 6.51
N THR A 217 -5.20 8.42 5.53
CA THR A 217 -5.80 8.79 4.24
C THR A 217 -7.23 9.29 4.41
N GLN A 218 -8.05 8.65 5.24
CA GLN A 218 -9.41 9.10 5.56
C GLN A 218 -9.42 10.46 6.26
N LYS A 219 -8.45 10.71 7.16
CA LYS A 219 -8.28 12.01 7.82
C LYS A 219 -7.93 13.10 6.81
N ILE A 220 -6.95 12.85 5.94
CA ILE A 220 -6.55 13.78 4.87
C ILE A 220 -7.73 14.09 3.95
N LEU A 221 -8.50 13.08 3.52
CA LEU A 221 -9.68 13.27 2.69
C LEU A 221 -10.76 14.10 3.39
N ARG A 222 -10.99 13.86 4.69
CA ARG A 222 -11.94 14.65 5.49
C ARG A 222 -11.50 16.11 5.62
N ASP A 223 -10.22 16.34 5.92
CA ASP A 223 -9.65 17.69 6.04
C ASP A 223 -9.70 18.43 4.69
N CYS A 224 -9.43 17.74 3.57
CA CYS A 224 -9.62 18.30 2.23
C CYS A 224 -11.09 18.66 1.96
N LEU A 225 -12.04 17.79 2.32
CA LEU A 225 -13.46 18.05 2.12
C LEU A 225 -13.93 19.29 2.91
N GLU A 226 -13.52 19.42 4.18
CA GLU A 226 -13.86 20.59 5.01
C GLU A 226 -13.23 21.88 4.48
N ARG A 227 -11.97 21.83 4.01
CA ARG A 227 -11.34 22.99 3.34
C ARG A 227 -12.07 23.38 2.06
N SER A 228 -12.51 22.41 1.25
CA SER A 228 -13.29 22.69 0.05
C SER A 228 -14.63 23.34 0.37
N LYS A 229 -15.34 22.89 1.43
CA LYS A 229 -16.59 23.54 1.88
C LYS A 229 -16.36 24.99 2.30
N LEU A 230 -15.30 25.24 3.08
CA LEU A 230 -14.93 26.60 3.49
C LEU A 230 -14.65 27.49 2.28
N TYR A 231 -13.89 26.99 1.31
CA TYR A 231 -13.58 27.73 0.09
C TYR A 231 -14.84 28.09 -0.71
N ILE A 232 -15.80 27.17 -0.79
CA ILE A 232 -17.11 27.41 -1.44
C ILE A 232 -17.89 28.51 -0.71
N GLU A 233 -17.94 28.51 0.63
CA GLU A 233 -18.64 29.54 1.39
C GLU A 233 -17.99 30.92 1.28
N ILE A 234 -16.64 31.00 1.32
CA ILE A 234 -15.91 32.24 1.06
C ILE A 234 -16.26 32.76 -0.34
N THR A 235 -16.19 31.89 -1.36
CA THR A 235 -16.49 32.26 -2.75
C THR A 235 -17.92 32.79 -2.91
N LYS A 236 -18.91 32.14 -2.29
CA LYS A 236 -20.30 32.62 -2.29
C LYS A 236 -20.43 34.00 -1.66
N THR A 237 -19.76 34.21 -0.53
CA THR A 237 -19.79 35.49 0.20
C THR A 237 -19.17 36.59 -0.65
N THR A 238 -18.00 36.35 -1.25
CA THR A 238 -17.34 37.29 -2.14
C THR A 238 -18.19 37.62 -3.37
N ILE A 239 -18.83 36.62 -4.00
CA ILE A 239 -19.75 36.86 -5.13
C ILE A 239 -20.93 37.73 -4.70
N LYS A 240 -21.50 37.46 -3.53
CA LYS A 240 -22.62 38.25 -2.99
C LYS A 240 -22.21 39.69 -2.73
N GLU A 241 -21.08 39.92 -2.07
CA GLU A 241 -20.52 41.25 -1.82
C GLU A 241 -20.23 42.00 -3.12
N TYR A 242 -19.60 41.33 -4.10
CA TYR A 242 -19.32 41.92 -5.40
C TYR A 242 -20.62 42.31 -6.12
N THR A 243 -21.64 41.44 -6.09
CA THR A 243 -22.94 41.73 -6.68
C THR A 243 -23.61 42.94 -6.04
N VAL A 244 -23.60 43.03 -4.71
CA VAL A 244 -24.15 44.19 -3.98
C VAL A 244 -23.39 45.45 -4.34
N THR A 245 -22.05 45.41 -4.32
CA THR A 245 -21.20 46.57 -4.61
C THR A 245 -21.40 47.06 -6.05
N SER A 246 -21.45 46.14 -7.03
CA SER A 246 -21.73 46.48 -8.43
C SER A 246 -23.12 47.09 -8.60
N LYS A 247 -24.14 46.56 -7.92
CA LYS A 247 -25.50 47.14 -7.94
C LYS A 247 -25.50 48.57 -7.39
N THR A 248 -24.86 48.80 -6.26
CA THR A 248 -24.76 50.15 -5.66
C THR A 248 -24.04 51.11 -6.60
N TYR A 249 -22.90 50.70 -7.16
CA TYR A 249 -22.14 51.53 -8.10
C TYR A 249 -22.96 51.89 -9.35
N LEU A 250 -23.62 50.90 -9.96
CA LEU A 250 -24.48 51.13 -11.13
C LEU A 250 -25.65 52.07 -10.81
N LYS A 251 -26.22 51.95 -9.61
CA LYS A 251 -27.29 52.83 -9.13
C LYS A 251 -26.79 54.27 -8.99
N GLU A 252 -25.67 54.49 -8.30
CA GLU A 252 -25.09 55.82 -8.12
C GLU A 252 -24.71 56.46 -9.46
N TYR A 253 -24.09 55.70 -10.35
CA TYR A 253 -23.71 56.18 -11.69
C TYR A 253 -24.94 56.50 -12.55
N GLY A 254 -25.97 55.64 -12.50
CA GLY A 254 -27.24 55.89 -13.18
C GLY A 254 -27.95 57.13 -12.66
N GLN A 255 -27.94 57.36 -11.35
CA GLN A 255 -28.49 58.58 -10.74
C GLN A 255 -27.70 59.81 -11.17
N TYR A 256 -26.37 59.74 -11.16
CA TYR A 256 -25.50 60.81 -11.66
C TYR A 256 -25.81 61.18 -13.11
N LEU A 257 -25.94 60.19 -14.01
CA LEU A 257 -26.28 60.42 -15.41
C LEU A 257 -27.65 61.09 -15.58
N VAL A 258 -28.66 60.62 -14.84
CA VAL A 258 -30.01 61.21 -14.89
C VAL A 258 -29.98 62.66 -14.42
N SER A 259 -29.31 62.94 -13.30
CA SER A 259 -29.13 64.31 -12.80
C SER A 259 -28.36 65.17 -13.81
N TYR A 260 -27.23 64.70 -14.31
CA TYR A 260 -26.42 65.42 -15.30
C TYR A 260 -27.21 65.77 -16.57
N LEU A 261 -28.05 64.85 -17.07
CA LEU A 261 -28.84 65.10 -18.28
C LEU A 261 -30.04 66.03 -18.04
N LEU A 262 -30.58 66.08 -16.82
CA LEU A 262 -31.76 66.88 -16.46
C LEU A 262 -31.41 68.28 -15.93
N ASP A 263 -30.24 68.46 -15.33
CA ASP A 263 -29.83 69.70 -14.66
C ASP A 263 -28.97 70.63 -15.54
N GLN A 264 -28.87 70.33 -16.84
CA GLN A 264 -28.16 71.20 -17.78
C GLN A 264 -29.05 72.38 -18.20
N ASP A 265 -28.71 73.58 -17.74
CA ASP A 265 -29.33 74.85 -18.18
C ASP A 265 -28.63 75.42 -19.42
N ASN A 266 -28.45 74.59 -20.44
CA ASN A 266 -27.90 74.96 -21.73
C ASN A 266 -28.78 74.42 -22.87
N SER A 267 -28.41 74.74 -24.12
CA SER A 267 -29.15 74.33 -25.32
C SER A 267 -29.34 72.81 -25.43
N ILE A 268 -28.39 72.02 -24.92
CA ILE A 268 -28.45 70.56 -24.89
C ILE A 268 -29.48 70.08 -23.88
N GLY A 269 -29.49 70.61 -22.66
CA GLY A 269 -30.51 70.28 -21.66
C GLY A 269 -31.92 70.71 -22.10
N HIS A 270 -32.06 71.87 -22.75
CA HIS A 270 -33.34 72.30 -23.31
C HIS A 270 -33.83 71.39 -24.44
N PHE A 271 -32.92 70.88 -25.29
CA PHE A 271 -33.22 69.88 -26.33
C PHE A 271 -33.68 68.55 -25.73
N ILE A 272 -32.99 68.06 -24.70
CA ILE A 272 -33.34 66.81 -23.98
C ILE A 272 -34.73 66.94 -23.34
N LYS A 273 -35.04 68.10 -22.73
CA LYS A 273 -36.32 68.41 -22.07
C LYS A 273 -37.50 68.63 -23.03
N THR A 274 -37.29 68.92 -24.32
CA THR A 274 -38.38 69.17 -25.28
C THR A 274 -38.58 68.03 -26.29
N ASN A 275 -37.53 67.29 -26.62
CA ASN A 275 -37.60 66.21 -27.60
C ASN A 275 -38.23 64.92 -27.00
N ARG A 276 -39.20 64.35 -27.71
CA ARG A 276 -40.00 63.20 -27.26
C ARG A 276 -39.22 61.89 -27.20
N LEU A 277 -38.22 61.72 -28.08
CA LEU A 277 -37.34 60.54 -28.10
C LEU A 277 -36.35 60.57 -26.93
N THR A 278 -35.73 61.71 -26.67
CA THR A 278 -34.80 61.88 -25.54
C THR A 278 -35.50 61.74 -24.20
N LYS A 279 -36.73 62.25 -24.05
CA LYS A 279 -37.57 62.01 -22.86
C LYS A 279 -37.84 60.53 -22.60
N LYS A 280 -38.13 59.75 -23.64
CA LYS A 280 -38.32 58.30 -23.52
C LYS A 280 -37.03 57.60 -23.09
N SER A 281 -35.88 58.00 -23.63
CA SER A 281 -34.58 57.45 -23.24
C SER A 281 -34.21 57.77 -21.78
N VAL A 282 -34.49 58.98 -21.29
CA VAL A 282 -34.30 59.33 -19.87
C VAL A 282 -35.26 58.54 -18.97
N GLY A 283 -36.52 58.36 -19.39
CA GLY A 283 -37.47 57.51 -18.68
C GLY A 283 -37.04 56.04 -18.61
N LEU A 284 -36.40 55.53 -19.67
CA LEU A 284 -35.82 54.18 -19.68
C LEU A 284 -34.66 54.05 -18.68
N LEU A 285 -33.79 55.06 -18.58
CA LEU A 285 -32.71 55.10 -17.59
C LEU A 285 -33.24 55.16 -16.15
N GLN A 286 -34.27 55.96 -15.91
CA GLN A 286 -34.97 56.00 -14.61
C GLN A 286 -35.61 54.64 -14.26
N PHE A 287 -36.23 53.98 -15.23
CA PHE A 287 -36.79 52.64 -15.06
C PHE A 287 -35.72 51.57 -14.78
N ILE A 288 -34.58 51.62 -15.47
CA ILE A 288 -33.44 50.72 -15.20
C ILE A 288 -32.90 50.95 -13.78
N ASN A 289 -32.81 52.20 -13.32
CA ASN A 289 -32.42 52.51 -11.93
C ASN A 289 -33.41 51.97 -10.89
N LEU A 290 -34.71 51.98 -11.19
CA LEU A 290 -35.76 51.38 -10.34
C LEU A 290 -35.64 49.85 -10.27
N LEU A 291 -35.23 49.20 -11.36
CA LEU A 291 -34.98 47.75 -11.37
C LEU A 291 -33.71 47.33 -10.61
N LEU A 292 -32.85 48.29 -10.25
CA LEU A 292 -31.66 48.06 -9.42
C LEU A 292 -31.95 48.21 -7.91
N GLU A 293 -33.17 48.59 -7.51
CA GLU A 293 -33.69 48.53 -6.12
C GLU A 293 -34.06 47.09 -5.70
#